data_AF-A0A6J6DCA1-F1
#
_entry.id   AF-A0A6J6DCA1-F1
#
_cell.length_a   1.000
_cell.length_b   1.000
_cell.length_c   1.000
_cell.angle_alpha   90.00
_cell.angle_beta   90.00
_cell.angle_gamma   90.00
#
_symmetry.space_group_name_H-M   'P 1'
#
loop_
_entity.id
_entity.type
_entity.pdbx_description
1 polymer ?
#
loop_
_entity_poly.entity_id
_entity_poly.type
_entity_poly.pdbx_seq_one_letter_code
_entity_poly.pdbx_strand_id
1 'polypeptide(L)'
;MWRRAAWSDLGGYRDDDEHVYGWEDWDLWLRLASSGGRALLVPEILGRYRVQAGSMIALTNLSTDEAVDAIRARYPTLPWPSLPPR
;
A
#
# COMPACT_ATOMS: atom_id res chain seq x y z
N MET A 1 -8.32 9.31 1.69
CA MET A 1 -9.80 9.20 1.80
C MET A 1 -10.32 8.51 0.54
N TRP A 2 -11.33 7.65 0.68
CA TRP A 2 -11.85 6.83 -0.43
C TRP A 2 -13.32 7.15 -0.71
N ARG A 3 -13.71 7.13 -1.99
CA ARG A 3 -15.13 6.97 -2.33
C ARG A 3 -15.53 5.53 -1.99
N ARG A 4 -16.66 5.37 -1.28
CA ARG A 4 -17.15 4.05 -0.86
C ARG A 4 -17.34 3.08 -2.03
N ALA A 5 -17.88 3.57 -3.16
CA ALA A 5 -18.08 2.76 -4.35
C ALA A 5 -16.75 2.18 -4.85
N ALA A 6 -15.75 3.03 -5.10
CA ALA A 6 -14.43 2.60 -5.55
C ALA A 6 -13.76 1.60 -4.58
N TRP A 7 -13.89 1.80 -3.26
CA TRP A 7 -13.37 0.84 -2.28
C TRP A 7 -14.06 -0.53 -2.39
N SER A 8 -15.38 -0.53 -2.58
CA SER A 8 -16.20 -1.74 -2.68
C SER A 8 -15.93 -2.48 -4.00
N ASP A 9 -15.81 -1.76 -5.11
CA ASP A 9 -15.52 -2.30 -6.44
C ASP A 9 -14.13 -2.97 -6.50
N LEU A 10 -13.19 -2.49 -5.68
CA LEU A 10 -11.86 -3.08 -5.54
C LEU A 10 -11.81 -4.25 -4.54
N GLY A 11 -12.92 -4.56 -3.85
CA GLY A 11 -13.00 -5.64 -2.86
C GLY A 11 -12.40 -5.29 -1.49
N GLY A 12 -12.15 -4.01 -1.22
CA GLY A 12 -11.64 -3.56 0.08
C GLY A 12 -10.21 -4.01 0.41
N TYR A 13 -9.88 -4.00 1.71
CA TYR A 13 -8.56 -4.45 2.19
C TYR A 13 -8.42 -5.96 2.02
N ARG A 14 -7.23 -6.37 1.58
CA ARG A 14 -6.88 -7.77 1.43
C ARG A 14 -6.32 -8.28 2.75
N ASP A 15 -6.94 -9.29 3.36
CA ASP A 15 -6.54 -9.88 4.64
C ASP A 15 -6.11 -11.35 4.54
N ASP A 16 -6.09 -11.91 3.32
CA ASP A 16 -5.81 -13.31 3.02
C ASP A 16 -4.38 -13.56 2.50
N ASP A 17 -3.49 -12.57 2.57
CA ASP A 17 -2.16 -12.62 1.97
C ASP A 17 -1.08 -12.06 2.92
N GLU A 18 -0.15 -12.94 3.32
CA GLU A 18 0.94 -12.61 4.23
C GLU A 18 1.91 -11.56 3.67
N HIS A 19 2.05 -11.47 2.33
CA HIS A 19 2.94 -10.49 1.68
C HIS A 19 2.35 -9.06 1.72
N VAL A 20 1.09 -8.94 2.12
CA VAL A 20 0.35 -7.68 2.22
C VAL A 20 0.04 -7.33 3.69
N TYR A 21 0.41 -8.20 4.64
CA TYR A 21 0.13 -7.97 6.07
C TYR A 21 0.77 -6.65 6.57
N GLY A 22 -0.07 -5.74 7.06
CA GLY A 22 0.27 -4.38 7.46
C GLY A 22 0.47 -3.39 6.31
N TRP A 23 0.34 -3.83 5.06
CA TRP A 23 0.52 -3.08 3.81
C TRP A 23 -0.77 -3.09 2.95
N GLU A 24 -1.90 -3.42 3.57
CA GLU A 24 -3.20 -3.59 2.91
C GLU A 24 -3.70 -2.30 2.28
N ASP A 25 -3.37 -1.16 2.88
CA ASP A 25 -3.69 0.16 2.37
C ASP A 25 -2.90 0.48 1.10
N TRP A 26 -1.62 0.13 1.06
CA TRP A 26 -0.77 0.29 -0.12
C TRP A 26 -1.25 -0.58 -1.28
N ASP A 27 -1.52 -1.87 -1.04
CA ASP A 27 -2.05 -2.78 -2.06
C ASP A 27 -3.37 -2.27 -2.65
N LEU A 28 -4.27 -1.71 -1.82
CA LEU A 28 -5.52 -1.12 -2.29
C LEU A 28 -5.30 0.09 -3.21
N TRP A 29 -4.34 0.97 -2.88
CA TRP A 29 -3.97 2.09 -3.77
C TRP A 29 -3.37 1.62 -5.09
N LEU A 30 -2.57 0.56 -5.09
CA LEU A 30 -2.00 -0.02 -6.30
C LEU A 30 -3.08 -0.64 -7.19
N ARG A 31 -4.07 -1.35 -6.62
CA ARG A 31 -5.24 -1.84 -7.38
C ARG A 31 -6.04 -0.70 -8.02
N LEU A 32 -6.20 0.42 -7.32
CA LEU A 32 -6.82 1.60 -7.91
C LEU A 32 -5.99 2.11 -9.11
N ALA A 33 -4.67 2.24 -8.95
CA ALA A 33 -3.79 2.71 -10.02
C ALA A 33 -3.80 1.77 -11.23
N SER A 34 -3.71 0.46 -11.00
CA SER A 34 -3.73 -0.57 -12.05
C SER A 34 -5.06 -0.68 -12.79
N SER A 35 -6.18 -0.32 -12.14
CA SER A 35 -7.51 -0.28 -12.79
C SER A 35 -7.78 1.02 -13.57
N GLY A 36 -6.81 1.94 -13.65
CA GLY A 36 -6.99 3.25 -14.29
C GLY A 36 -7.74 4.26 -13.44
N GLY A 37 -7.95 3.95 -12.15
CA GLY A 37 -8.51 4.87 -11.16
C GLY A 37 -7.63 6.09 -10.92
N ARG A 38 -8.22 7.11 -10.31
CA ARG A 38 -7.55 8.40 -10.07
C ARG A 38 -7.65 8.81 -8.61
N ALA A 39 -6.56 9.36 -8.10
CA ALA A 39 -6.46 9.98 -6.78
C ALA A 39 -6.01 11.44 -6.93
N LEU A 40 -6.32 12.26 -5.92
CA LEU A 40 -5.84 13.64 -5.83
C LEU A 40 -4.97 13.77 -4.58
N LEU A 41 -3.79 14.35 -4.73
CA LEU A 41 -2.93 14.74 -3.62
C LEU A 41 -3.48 16.02 -2.98
N VAL A 42 -3.64 15.99 -1.66
CA VAL A 42 -3.97 17.15 -0.83
C VAL A 42 -2.67 17.58 -0.14
N PRO A 43 -2.02 18.68 -0.56
CA PRO A 43 -0.68 19.06 -0.11
C PRO A 43 -0.64 19.64 1.32
N GLU A 44 -1.71 19.58 2.08
CA GLU A 44 -1.82 20.03 3.46
C GLU A 44 -1.58 18.90 4.48
N ILE A 45 -1.09 19.28 5.68
CA ILE A 45 -0.97 18.34 6.80
C ILE A 45 -2.37 18.10 7.39
N LEU A 46 -2.94 16.93 7.11
CA LEU A 46 -4.28 16.56 7.59
C LEU A 46 -4.28 15.78 8.92
N GLY A 47 -3.11 15.29 9.35
CA GLY A 47 -3.00 14.49 10.56
C GLY A 47 -1.56 14.22 10.97
N ARG A 48 -1.39 13.70 12.20
CA ARG A 48 -0.09 13.24 12.72
C ARG A 48 -0.19 11.76 13.02
N TYR A 49 0.66 10.96 12.39
CA TYR A 49 0.78 9.55 12.71
C TYR A 49 1.56 9.36 14.02
N ARG A 50 1.04 8.58 14.95
CA ARG A 50 1.70 8.31 16.24
C ARG A 50 2.15 6.86 16.27
N VAL A 51 3.44 6.66 16.52
CA VAL A 51 4.03 5.34 16.73
C VAL A 51 4.19 5.10 18.23
N GLN A 52 3.80 3.91 18.69
CA GLN A 52 4.00 3.46 20.07
C GLN A 52 4.78 2.14 20.04
N ALA A 53 5.45 1.82 21.15
CA ALA A 53 6.11 0.52 21.32
C ALA A 53 5.07 -0.59 21.15
N GLY A 54 5.36 -1.56 20.28
CA GLY A 54 4.43 -2.65 19.93
C GLY A 54 3.36 -2.30 18.88
N SER A 55 3.40 -1.11 18.27
CA SER A 55 2.57 -0.83 17.10
C SER A 55 2.93 -1.73 15.92
N MET A 56 1.95 -2.02 15.06
CA MET A 56 2.13 -2.88 13.88
C MET A 56 3.34 -2.45 13.04
N ILE A 57 3.49 -1.14 12.78
CA ILE A 57 4.64 -0.56 12.05
C ILE A 57 6.01 -0.88 12.68
N ALA A 58 6.08 -1.02 14.00
CA ALA A 58 7.32 -1.38 14.69
C ALA A 58 7.73 -2.84 14.44
N LEU A 59 6.81 -3.68 13.94
CA LEU A 59 7.01 -5.10 13.68
C LEU A 59 7.07 -5.42 12.18
N THR A 60 6.23 -4.79 11.33
CA THR A 60 6.18 -5.08 9.89
C THR A 60 7.34 -4.51 9.06
N ASN A 61 8.16 -3.62 9.60
CA ASN A 61 9.31 -3.05 8.88
C ASN A 61 10.65 -3.78 9.13
N LEU A 62 10.63 -4.95 9.76
CA LEU A 62 11.86 -5.69 10.11
C LEU A 62 12.49 -6.43 8.92
N SER A 63 11.72 -6.74 7.87
CA SER A 63 12.20 -7.29 6.59
C SER A 63 11.17 -7.01 5.48
N THR A 64 11.39 -5.95 4.71
CA THR A 64 10.40 -5.46 3.73
C THR A 64 10.67 -5.89 2.29
N ASP A 65 11.87 -6.36 1.99
CA ASP A 65 12.31 -6.57 0.60
C ASP A 65 11.48 -7.63 -0.13
N GLU A 66 11.21 -8.77 0.53
CA GLU A 66 10.39 -9.85 -0.06
C GLU A 66 8.94 -9.40 -0.31
N ALA A 67 8.35 -8.63 0.60
CA ALA A 67 7.01 -8.08 0.44
C ALA A 67 6.95 -7.04 -0.70
N VAL A 68 7.98 -6.19 -0.83
CA VAL A 68 8.10 -5.24 -1.96
C VAL A 68 8.23 -5.99 -3.27
N ASP A 69 9.09 -6.99 -3.34
CA ASP A 69 9.32 -7.79 -4.56
C ASP A 69 8.03 -8.52 -4.97
N ALA A 70 7.30 -9.09 -4.02
CA ALA A 70 6.00 -9.72 -4.26
C ALA A 70 4.95 -8.73 -4.81
N ILE A 71 4.86 -7.52 -4.24
CA ILE A 71 3.93 -6.49 -4.71
C ILE A 71 4.33 -5.96 -6.11
N ARG A 72 5.62 -5.78 -6.37
CA ARG A 72 6.10 -5.38 -7.71
C ARG A 72 5.79 -6.43 -8.76
N ALA A 73 6.00 -7.71 -8.44
CA ALA A 73 5.65 -8.82 -9.31
C ALA A 73 4.14 -8.88 -9.59
N ARG A 74 3.30 -8.48 -8.63
CA ARG A 74 1.84 -8.41 -8.78
C ARG A 74 1.36 -7.28 -9.68
N TYR A 75 2.02 -6.12 -9.63
CA TYR A 75 1.64 -4.96 -10.44
C TYR A 75 2.78 -4.52 -11.37
N PRO A 76 3.24 -5.35 -12.31
CA PRO A 76 4.46 -5.12 -13.07
C PRO A 76 4.36 -3.95 -14.06
N THR A 77 3.15 -3.52 -14.40
CA THR A 77 2.88 -2.44 -15.36
C THR A 77 2.86 -1.05 -14.73
N LEU A 78 2.89 -0.96 -13.39
CA LEU A 78 2.97 0.32 -12.71
C LEU A 78 4.36 0.94 -12.87
N PRO A 79 4.47 2.28 -12.88
CA PRO A 79 5.73 2.99 -13.08
C PRO A 79 6.61 2.94 -11.82
N TRP A 80 7.17 1.78 -11.53
CA TRP A 80 8.03 1.57 -10.37
C TRP A 80 9.33 2.38 -10.47
N PRO A 81 9.78 3.01 -9.37
CA PRO A 81 11.10 3.61 -9.34
C PRO A 81 12.18 2.50 -9.38
N SER A 82 13.29 2.81 -10.04
CA SER A 82 14.50 1.99 -10.01
C SER A 82 14.93 1.75 -8.56
N LEU A 83 15.23 0.49 -8.22
CA LEU A 83 15.68 0.15 -6.87
C LEU A 83 17.02 0.86 -6.58
N PRO A 84 17.22 1.37 -5.36
CA PRO A 84 18.57 1.72 -4.93
C PRO A 84 19.47 0.47 -4.96
N PRO A 85 20.79 0.62 -5.17
CA PRO A 85 21.72 -0.51 -5.08
C PRO A 85 21.63 -1.13 -3.67
N ARG A 86 21.63 -2.47 -3.60
CA ARG A 86 21.63 -3.26 -2.35
C ARG A 86 22.99 -3.19 -1.67
#